data_AF-A0A1F5X2M8-F1
#
_entry.id   AF-A0A1F5X2M8-F1
#
_cell.length_a   1.000
_cell.length_b   1.000
_cell.length_c   1.000
_cell.angle_alpha   90.00
_cell.angle_beta   90.00
_cell.angle_gamma   90.00
#
_symmetry.space_group_name_H-M   'P 1'
#
loop_
_entity.id
_entity.type
_entity.pdbx_description
1 polymer ?
#
loop_
_entity_poly.entity_id
_entity_poly.type
_entity_poly.pdbx_seq_one_letter_code
_entity_poly.pdbx_strand_id
1 'polypeptide(L)'
;MKNMPPRSEKGFIALFTAIILSVVLILVSISLNRGGYLTRWETLDAEYKNRSLALAEACLDMAMLKLANNPTYAGGETNLMVGYDKCDIGAVSAGGFQYTINTSAVFPDASVWSQGAVTKLNVVVNSADFSLVSWVESP
;
A
#
# COMPACT_ATOMS: atom_id res chain seq x y z
N MET A 1 40.64 3.06 -70.32
CA MET A 1 40.68 3.43 -68.88
C MET A 1 39.23 3.62 -68.43
N LYS A 2 38.71 2.71 -67.59
CA LYS A 2 37.31 2.69 -67.18
C LYS A 2 37.19 3.36 -65.81
N ASN A 3 36.57 4.53 -65.76
CA ASN A 3 36.41 5.32 -64.54
C ASN A 3 35.39 4.63 -63.61
N MET A 4 35.83 4.29 -62.40
CA MET A 4 35.00 3.70 -61.33
C MET A 4 34.17 4.83 -60.67
N PRO A 5 32.84 4.72 -60.58
CA PRO A 5 32.03 5.77 -59.95
C PRO A 5 32.23 5.77 -58.42
N PRO A 6 32.31 6.95 -57.77
CA PRO A 6 32.46 7.03 -56.33
C PRO A 6 31.20 6.49 -55.63
N ARG A 7 31.34 5.34 -54.96
CA ARG A 7 30.31 4.76 -54.08
C ARG A 7 30.72 5.01 -52.63
N SER A 8 30.25 6.08 -52.00
CA SER A 8 30.32 6.18 -50.53
C SER A 8 29.25 7.07 -49.86
N GLU A 9 28.54 7.93 -50.59
CA GLU A 9 27.59 8.87 -49.95
C GLU A 9 26.28 8.21 -49.48
N LYS A 10 25.76 7.22 -50.23
CA LYS A 10 24.48 6.56 -49.91
C LYS A 10 24.53 5.73 -48.63
N GLY A 11 25.68 5.11 -48.33
CA GLY A 11 25.87 4.31 -47.12
C GLY A 11 25.97 5.17 -45.86
N PHE A 12 26.64 6.32 -45.97
CA PHE A 12 26.73 7.29 -44.88
C PHE A 12 25.35 7.87 -44.53
N ILE A 13 24.57 8.27 -45.53
CA ILE A 13 23.20 8.77 -45.32
C ILE A 13 22.32 7.71 -44.66
N ALA A 14 22.37 6.46 -45.13
CA ALA A 14 21.60 5.36 -44.53
C ALA A 14 21.97 5.16 -43.05
N LEU A 15 23.26 5.19 -42.70
CA LEU A 15 23.73 5.04 -41.33
C LEU A 15 23.27 6.20 -40.43
N PHE A 16 23.38 7.44 -40.90
CA PHE A 16 22.91 8.60 -40.14
C PHE A 16 21.39 8.59 -39.94
N THR A 17 20.62 8.19 -40.96
CA THR A 17 19.16 8.03 -40.81
C THR A 17 18.81 6.94 -39.80
N ALA A 18 19.54 5.82 -39.79
CA ALA A 18 19.32 4.76 -38.81
C ALA A 18 19.64 5.21 -37.38
N ILE A 19 20.69 6.02 -37.18
CA ILE A 19 21.03 6.61 -35.88
C ILE A 19 19.95 7.59 -35.43
N ILE A 20 19.48 8.47 -36.32
CA ILE A 20 18.43 9.44 -35.96
C ILE A 20 17.14 8.71 -35.60
N LEU A 21 16.75 7.71 -36.39
CA LEU A 21 15.56 6.90 -36.12
C LEU A 21 15.69 6.12 -34.81
N SER A 22 16.85 5.55 -34.50
CA SER A 22 17.05 4.83 -33.23
C SER A 22 16.95 5.77 -32.02
N VAL A 23 17.51 6.98 -32.11
CA VAL A 23 17.39 7.99 -31.05
C VAL A 23 15.93 8.40 -30.85
N VAL A 24 15.18 8.65 -31.93
CA VAL A 24 13.75 8.97 -31.85
C VAL A 24 12.95 7.84 -31.20
N LEU A 25 13.20 6.58 -31.59
CA LEU A 25 12.53 5.42 -31.02
C LEU A 25 12.83 5.24 -29.53
N ILE A 26 14.07 5.50 -29.10
CA ILE A 26 14.46 5.45 -27.68
C ILE A 26 13.71 6.52 -26.88
N LEU A 27 13.62 7.76 -27.38
CA LEU A 27 12.92 8.86 -26.69
C LEU A 27 11.43 8.58 -26.52
N VAL A 28 10.78 8.05 -27.56
CA VAL A 28 9.37 7.64 -27.48
C VAL A 28 9.19 6.51 -26.47
N SER A 29 10.06 5.50 -26.49
CA SER A 29 10.00 4.37 -25.57
C SER A 29 10.16 4.79 -24.11
N ILE A 30 11.10 5.69 -23.81
CA ILE A 30 11.30 6.22 -22.45
C ILE A 30 10.06 7.00 -21.98
N SER A 31 9.50 7.82 -22.85
CA SER A 31 8.32 8.64 -22.53
C SER A 31 7.10 7.78 -22.18
N LEU A 32 6.88 6.69 -22.91
CA LEU A 32 5.79 5.75 -22.66
C LEU A 32 6.05 4.88 -21.41
N ASN A 33 7.29 4.45 -21.19
CA ASN A 33 7.64 3.57 -20.06
C ASN A 33 7.59 4.28 -18.70
N ARG A 34 7.81 5.60 -18.64
CA ARG A 34 7.72 6.36 -17.38
C ARG A 34 6.33 6.30 -16.76
N GLY A 35 5.27 6.38 -17.57
CA GLY A 35 3.89 6.29 -17.08
C GLY A 35 3.58 4.94 -16.47
N GLY A 36 3.91 3.85 -17.17
CA GLY A 36 3.65 2.48 -16.71
C GLY A 36 4.49 2.07 -15.49
N TYR A 37 5.69 2.62 -15.34
CA TYR A 37 6.51 2.36 -14.16
C TYR A 37 5.90 2.98 -12.90
N LEU A 38 5.54 4.26 -12.93
CA LEU A 38 5.02 4.98 -11.76
C LEU A 38 3.65 4.44 -11.30
N THR A 39 2.75 4.12 -12.23
CA THR A 39 1.42 3.60 -11.88
C THR A 39 1.47 2.28 -11.12
N ARG A 40 2.49 1.45 -11.38
CA ARG A 40 2.69 0.19 -10.66
C ARG A 40 3.03 0.41 -9.18
N TRP A 41 3.81 1.44 -8.86
CA TRP A 41 4.16 1.75 -7.48
C TRP A 41 2.95 2.29 -6.70
N GLU A 42 2.20 3.21 -7.30
CA GLU A 42 0.96 3.74 -6.71
C GLU A 42 -0.06 2.63 -6.46
N THR A 43 -0.20 1.68 -7.40
CA THR A 43 -1.13 0.55 -7.25
C THR A 43 -0.69 -0.38 -6.12
N LEU A 44 0.62 -0.61 -5.98
CA LEU A 44 1.15 -1.46 -4.92
C LEU A 44 0.98 -0.80 -3.54
N ASP A 45 1.23 0.50 -3.44
CA ASP A 45 1.06 1.26 -2.19
C ASP A 45 -0.42 1.30 -1.76
N ALA A 46 -1.33 1.56 -2.70
CA ALA A 46 -2.76 1.49 -2.46
C ALA A 46 -3.21 0.10 -1.98
N GLU A 47 -2.67 -0.97 -2.58
CA GLU A 47 -2.95 -2.34 -2.14
C GLU A 47 -2.42 -2.60 -0.72
N TYR A 48 -1.21 -2.14 -0.39
CA TYR A 48 -0.67 -2.26 0.97
C TYR A 48 -1.51 -1.51 1.98
N LYS A 49 -1.97 -0.31 1.63
CA LYS A 49 -2.85 0.48 2.49
C LYS A 49 -4.18 -0.23 2.72
N ASN A 50 -4.82 -0.72 1.66
CA ASN A 50 -6.07 -1.48 1.75
C ASN A 50 -5.93 -2.73 2.62
N ARG A 51 -4.83 -3.48 2.48
CA ARG A 51 -4.57 -4.66 3.32
C ARG A 51 -4.34 -4.31 4.77
N SER A 52 -3.54 -3.28 5.05
CA SER A 52 -3.30 -2.83 6.41
C SER A 52 -4.60 -2.35 7.09
N LEU A 53 -5.50 -1.71 6.34
CA LEU A 53 -6.81 -1.30 6.83
C LEU A 53 -7.69 -2.51 7.18
N ALA A 54 -7.81 -3.47 6.26
CA ALA A 54 -8.59 -4.69 6.50
C ALA A 54 -8.06 -5.50 7.70
N LEU A 55 -6.73 -5.52 7.91
CA LEU A 55 -6.10 -6.14 9.09
C LEU A 55 -6.45 -5.41 10.39
N ALA A 56 -6.42 -4.07 10.39
CA ALA A 56 -6.78 -3.27 11.56
C ALA A 56 -8.28 -3.42 11.91
N GLU A 57 -9.15 -3.52 10.91
CA GLU A 57 -10.58 -3.80 11.05
C GLU A 57 -10.82 -5.22 11.61
N ALA A 58 -10.09 -6.23 11.13
CA ALA A 58 -10.20 -7.58 11.69
C ALA A 58 -9.81 -7.63 13.18
N CYS A 59 -8.76 -6.88 13.58
CA CYS A 59 -8.40 -6.73 14.98
C CYS A 59 -9.49 -6.01 15.79
N LEU A 60 -10.15 -5.02 15.19
CA LEU A 60 -11.25 -4.29 15.82
C LEU A 60 -12.45 -5.21 16.06
N ASP A 61 -12.84 -6.01 15.08
CA ASP A 61 -13.94 -6.97 15.20
C ASP A 61 -13.67 -8.00 16.30
N MET A 62 -12.42 -8.49 16.38
CA MET A 62 -12.00 -9.38 17.48
C MET A 62 -12.04 -8.68 18.84
N ALA A 63 -11.60 -7.42 18.92
CA ALA A 63 -11.69 -6.64 20.15
C ALA A 63 -13.15 -6.43 20.59
N MET A 64 -14.04 -6.11 19.66
CA MET A 64 -15.48 -5.98 19.91
C MET A 64 -16.08 -7.31 20.39
N LEU A 65 -15.72 -8.42 19.77
CA LEU A 65 -16.18 -9.75 20.19
C LEU A 65 -15.68 -10.11 21.60
N LYS A 66 -14.44 -9.78 21.93
CA LYS A 66 -13.87 -9.99 23.28
C LYS A 66 -14.56 -9.09 24.31
N LEU A 67 -14.84 -7.85 23.95
CA LEU A 67 -15.54 -6.89 24.82
C LEU A 67 -17.00 -7.28 25.05
N ALA A 68 -17.67 -7.87 24.05
CA ALA A 68 -19.01 -8.42 24.18
C ALA A 68 -19.06 -9.63 25.14
N ASN A 69 -18.02 -10.47 25.13
CA ASN A 69 -17.91 -11.60 26.05
C ASN A 69 -17.43 -11.19 27.46
N ASN A 70 -16.54 -10.20 27.54
CA ASN A 70 -16.00 -9.66 28.78
C ASN A 70 -16.00 -8.13 28.74
N PRO A 71 -16.99 -7.46 29.38
CA PRO A 71 -17.06 -6.00 29.44
C PRO A 71 -15.87 -5.32 30.14
N THR A 72 -15.05 -6.08 30.88
CA THR A 72 -13.83 -5.57 31.54
C THR A 72 -12.56 -5.78 30.72
N TYR A 73 -12.69 -6.19 29.45
CA TYR A 73 -11.56 -6.37 28.55
C TYR A 73 -10.82 -5.03 28.32
N ALA A 74 -9.54 -5.01 28.69
CA ALA A 74 -8.69 -3.81 28.64
C ALA A 74 -7.85 -3.70 27.35
N GLY A 75 -7.90 -4.69 26.45
CA GLY A 75 -7.03 -4.75 25.28
C GLY A 75 -5.56 -5.03 25.63
N GLY A 76 -4.64 -4.54 24.80
CA GLY A 76 -3.20 -4.68 24.98
C GLY A 76 -2.60 -5.95 24.39
N GLU A 77 -3.21 -6.50 23.35
CA GLU A 77 -2.72 -7.69 22.66
C GLU A 77 -1.84 -7.28 21.47
N THR A 78 -0.59 -7.74 21.48
CA THR A 78 0.36 -7.48 20.41
C THR A 78 0.59 -8.74 19.57
N ASN A 79 0.85 -8.58 18.27
CA ASN A 79 1.14 -9.66 17.32
C ASN A 79 0.01 -10.70 17.22
N LEU A 80 -1.24 -10.26 17.31
CA LEU A 80 -2.41 -11.12 17.15
C LEU A 80 -2.47 -11.61 15.69
N MET A 81 -2.48 -12.92 15.51
CA MET A 81 -2.54 -13.51 14.17
C MET A 81 -3.93 -13.39 13.56
N VAL A 82 -3.99 -12.85 12.35
CA VAL A 82 -5.17 -12.83 11.47
C VAL A 82 -4.79 -13.51 10.17
N GLY A 83 -5.11 -14.80 10.07
CA GLY A 83 -4.62 -15.64 8.98
C GLY A 83 -3.10 -15.82 9.04
N TYR A 84 -2.37 -15.22 8.11
CA TYR A 84 -0.90 -15.26 8.04
C TYR A 84 -0.22 -13.97 8.49
N ASP A 85 -0.99 -12.89 8.62
CA ASP A 85 -0.51 -11.57 9.00
C ASP A 85 -0.82 -11.29 10.47
N LYS A 86 -0.34 -10.15 10.97
CA LYS A 86 -0.47 -9.77 12.38
C LYS A 86 -1.06 -8.37 12.52
N CYS A 87 -1.81 -8.17 13.58
CA CYS A 87 -2.29 -6.88 14.02
C CYS A 87 -2.22 -6.77 15.55
N ASP A 88 -2.35 -5.55 16.05
CA ASP A 88 -2.33 -5.25 17.47
C ASP A 88 -3.67 -4.65 17.90
N ILE A 89 -4.15 -5.08 19.07
CA ILE A 89 -5.24 -4.46 19.79
C ILE A 89 -4.61 -3.63 20.90
N GLY A 90 -4.65 -2.32 20.77
CA GLY A 90 -4.21 -1.38 21.78
C GLY A 90 -5.10 -1.38 23.03
N ALA A 91 -4.92 -0.38 23.88
CA ALA A 91 -5.76 -0.24 25.07
C ALA A 91 -7.21 0.04 24.69
N VAL A 92 -8.12 -0.68 25.34
CA VAL A 92 -9.56 -0.43 25.33
C VAL A 92 -9.92 0.35 26.58
N SER A 93 -10.50 1.54 26.42
CA SER A 93 -10.95 2.37 27.54
C SER A 93 -12.45 2.52 27.54
N ALA A 94 -13.06 2.37 28.72
CA ALA A 94 -14.46 2.67 28.94
C ALA A 94 -14.61 4.12 29.40
N GLY A 95 -15.46 4.90 28.72
CA GLY A 95 -15.77 6.29 29.05
C GLY A 95 -17.27 6.50 29.06
N GLY A 96 -17.90 6.53 30.23
CA GLY A 96 -19.35 6.65 30.34
C GLY A 96 -20.08 5.47 29.70
N PHE A 97 -20.89 5.75 28.67
CA PHE A 97 -21.65 4.74 27.90
C PHE A 97 -20.95 4.34 26.59
N GLN A 98 -19.62 4.49 26.53
CA GLN A 98 -18.84 4.25 25.31
C GLN A 98 -17.57 3.48 25.62
N TYR A 99 -17.16 2.66 24.66
CA TYR A 99 -15.85 2.02 24.63
C TYR A 99 -15.04 2.63 23.49
N THR A 100 -13.80 3.02 23.79
CA THR A 100 -12.81 3.43 22.80
C THR A 100 -11.84 2.28 22.59
N ILE A 101 -11.75 1.80 21.36
CA ILE A 101 -10.90 0.70 20.93
C ILE A 101 -9.84 1.27 19.99
N ASN A 102 -8.58 1.01 20.31
CA ASN A 102 -7.46 1.34 19.44
C ASN A 102 -6.94 0.05 18.81
N THR A 103 -6.79 0.02 17.49
CA THR A 103 -6.13 -1.09 16.80
C THR A 103 -5.08 -0.57 15.84
N SER A 104 -4.07 -1.39 15.57
CA SER A 104 -3.06 -1.08 14.57
C SER A 104 -2.65 -2.30 13.78
N ALA A 105 -2.35 -2.09 12.51
CA ALA A 105 -1.78 -3.12 11.65
C ALA A 105 -0.73 -2.52 10.72
N VAL A 106 0.25 -3.35 10.37
CA VAL A 106 1.32 -3.00 9.43
C VAL A 106 1.33 -4.06 8.34
N PHE A 107 1.23 -3.64 7.08
CA PHE A 107 1.31 -4.53 5.94
C PHE A 107 2.18 -3.95 4.81
N PRO A 108 3.08 -4.73 4.20
CA PRO A 108 3.58 -6.03 4.68
C PRO A 108 4.30 -5.91 6.03
N ASP A 109 4.44 -7.03 6.75
CA ASP A 109 5.13 -7.10 8.05
C ASP A 109 6.50 -6.39 7.98
N ALA A 110 6.86 -5.64 9.03
CA ALA A 110 8.06 -4.79 9.10
C ALA A 110 9.40 -5.54 8.90
N SER A 111 9.38 -6.89 8.89
CA SER A 111 10.47 -7.72 8.39
C SER A 111 10.80 -7.51 6.90
N VAL A 112 9.90 -6.89 6.13
CA VAL A 112 10.13 -6.43 4.76
C VAL A 112 10.67 -5.01 4.79
N TRP A 113 11.87 -4.82 4.26
CA TRP A 113 12.64 -3.57 4.42
C TRP A 113 11.89 -2.39 3.77
N SER A 114 11.50 -1.42 4.59
CA SER A 114 11.19 -0.03 4.22
C SER A 114 9.93 0.23 3.37
N GLN A 115 9.02 -0.74 3.23
CA GLN A 115 7.75 -0.56 2.52
C GLN A 115 6.63 -1.23 3.32
N GLY A 116 6.09 -0.53 4.30
CA GLY A 116 4.96 -1.00 5.10
C GLY A 116 3.93 0.10 5.24
N ALA A 117 2.71 -0.17 4.81
CA ALA A 117 1.56 0.67 5.12
C ALA A 117 1.15 0.42 6.57
N VAL A 118 1.06 1.49 7.34
CA VAL A 118 0.60 1.44 8.73
C VAL A 118 -0.81 2.01 8.75
N THR A 119 -1.71 1.28 9.40
CA THR A 119 -3.06 1.76 9.70
C THR A 119 -3.30 1.67 11.19
N LYS A 120 -3.77 2.77 11.77
CA LYS A 120 -4.14 2.85 13.17
C LYS A 120 -5.58 3.34 13.25
N LEU A 121 -6.46 2.52 13.81
CA LEU A 121 -7.87 2.86 13.96
C LEU A 121 -8.15 3.24 15.41
N ASN A 122 -8.87 4.34 15.57
CA ASN A 122 -9.50 4.73 16.83
C ASN A 122 -11.02 4.67 16.60
N VAL A 123 -11.66 3.72 17.26
CA VAL A 123 -13.08 3.45 17.09
C VAL A 123 -13.79 3.56 18.42
N VAL A 124 -14.86 4.34 18.44
CA VAL A 124 -15.72 4.49 19.60
C VAL A 124 -17.04 3.79 19.31
N VAL A 125 -17.42 2.88 20.20
CA VAL A 125 -18.69 2.14 20.14
C VAL A 125 -19.51 2.39 21.39
N ASN A 126 -20.83 2.33 21.28
CA ASN A 126 -21.73 2.41 22.42
C ASN A 126 -21.65 1.13 23.27
N SER A 127 -21.64 1.27 24.60
CA SER A 127 -21.51 0.14 25.51
C SER A 127 -22.72 -0.79 25.59
N ALA A 128 -23.91 -0.32 25.18
CA ALA A 128 -25.16 -1.07 25.29
C ALA A 128 -25.44 -1.96 24.07
N ASP A 129 -25.16 -1.47 22.87
CA ASP A 129 -25.50 -2.14 21.60
C ASP A 129 -24.31 -2.30 20.65
N PHE A 130 -23.11 -1.85 21.05
CA PHE A 130 -21.90 -1.85 20.21
C PHE A 130 -22.08 -1.11 18.88
N SER A 131 -23.05 -0.21 18.78
CA SER A 131 -23.22 0.65 17.61
C SER A 131 -22.03 1.59 17.46
N LEU A 132 -21.63 1.82 16.21
CA LEU A 132 -20.51 2.69 15.86
C LEU A 132 -20.87 4.16 16.15
N VAL A 133 -20.10 4.81 17.01
CA VAL A 133 -20.23 6.25 17.32
C VAL A 133 -19.22 7.06 16.52
N SER A 134 -17.97 6.62 16.48
CA SER A 134 -16.94 7.24 15.65
C SER A 134 -15.98 6.21 15.10
N TRP A 135 -15.53 6.46 13.87
CA TRP A 135 -14.50 5.69 13.21
C TRP A 135 -13.49 6.68 12.65
N VAL A 136 -12.26 6.65 13.16
CA VAL A 136 -11.20 7.56 12.75
C VAL A 136 -9.94 6.77 12.51
N GLU A 137 -9.41 6.90 11.30
CA GLU A 137 -8.07 6.46 10.99
C GLU A 137 -7.07 7.55 11.39
N SER A 138 -6.10 7.18 12.22
CA SER A 138 -5.02 8.07 12.65
C SER A 138 -3.74 7.85 11.83
N PRO A 139 -2.99 8.92 11.52
CA PRO A 139 -1.76 8.83 10.75
C PRO A 139 -0.60 8.11 11.48
#